data_AF-A0A924NW75-F1
#
_entry.id   AF-A0A924NW75-F1
#
_cell.length_a   1.000
_cell.length_b   1.000
_cell.length_c   1.000
_cell.angle_alpha   90.00
_cell.angle_beta   90.00
_cell.angle_gamma   90.00
#
_symmetry.space_group_name_H-M   'P 1'
#
loop_
_entity.id
_entity.type
_entity.pdbx_description
1 polymer ?
#
loop_
_entity_poly.entity_id
_entity_poly.type
_entity_poly.pdbx_seq_one_letter_code
_entity_poly.pdbx_strand_id
1 'polypeptide(L)'
;MNGLESIATAPMWAGFIAFVVVMLALDLFVFGGNKAHKVSVKEAAIWSLVWVSLALLFNGGLWWYLNSTVGSQIADQKALEFFSGYLIEKTLSIDNVFVFLLIFTAFQVPQQFQRRVLIYGVLGAIIMRAIMILAGAWVVSEFSWVLYVFGAFLLLTGMRMLAMADQEPDVANNPVLRFAKRHLRVADDEHGERFV
;
A
#
# COMPACT_ATOMS: atom_id res chain seq x y z
N MET A 1 27.89 22.21 1.36
CA MET A 1 26.85 23.20 1.00
C MET A 1 25.53 22.55 1.34
N ASN A 2 25.04 22.77 2.56
CA ASN A 2 23.85 22.13 3.09
C ASN A 2 22.67 23.06 2.84
N GLY A 3 21.88 22.74 1.83
CA GLY A 3 20.70 23.50 1.43
C GLY A 3 19.68 22.55 0.85
N LEU A 4 19.10 21.70 1.69
CA LEU A 4 17.77 21.19 1.41
C LEU A 4 16.83 22.40 1.54
N GLU A 5 16.64 23.16 0.46
CA GLU A 5 15.58 24.15 0.37
C GLU A 5 14.25 23.41 0.49
N SER A 6 13.80 23.23 1.73
CA SER A 6 12.49 22.70 2.04
C SER A 6 11.46 23.75 1.66
N ILE A 7 10.72 23.49 0.58
CA ILE A 7 9.57 24.29 0.12
C ILE A 7 8.46 24.33 1.20
N ALA A 8 8.49 23.39 2.16
CA ALA A 8 7.55 23.30 3.25
C ALA A 8 8.15 23.80 4.58
N THR A 9 7.42 24.70 5.24
CA THR A 9 7.75 25.19 6.59
C THR A 9 7.28 24.19 7.66
N ALA A 10 7.90 24.21 8.85
CA ALA A 10 7.49 23.35 9.98
C ALA A 10 5.96 23.38 10.29
N PRO A 11 5.26 24.53 10.27
CA PRO A 11 3.82 24.56 10.46
C PRO A 11 3.03 23.94 9.29
N MET A 12 3.52 23.99 8.05
CA MET A 12 2.89 23.29 6.92
C MET A 12 2.97 21.78 7.09
N TRP A 13 4.13 21.27 7.53
CA TRP A 13 4.29 19.85 7.88
C TRP A 13 3.36 19.43 9.02
N ALA A 14 3.26 20.24 10.08
CA ALA A 14 2.36 19.98 11.19
C ALA A 14 0.89 19.96 10.75
N GLY A 15 0.48 20.91 9.90
CA GLY A 15 -0.88 20.96 9.33
C GLY A 15 -1.20 19.77 8.44
N PHE A 16 -0.26 19.37 7.57
CA PHE A 16 -0.41 18.20 6.71
C PHE A 16 -0.53 16.91 7.52
N ILE A 17 0.35 16.71 8.51
CA ILE A 17 0.30 15.53 9.38
C ILE A 17 -1.02 15.50 10.17
N ALA A 18 -1.46 16.63 10.72
CA ALA A 18 -2.73 16.73 11.43
C ALA A 18 -3.92 16.38 10.51
N PHE A 19 -3.93 16.89 9.29
CA PHE A 19 -4.95 16.57 8.28
C PHE A 19 -4.97 15.07 7.95
N VAL A 20 -3.80 14.45 7.73
CA VAL A 20 -3.67 13.00 7.46
C VAL A 20 -4.20 12.19 8.65
N VAL A 21 -3.82 12.55 9.89
CA VAL A 21 -4.28 11.85 11.09
C VAL A 21 -5.79 11.98 11.26
N VAL A 22 -6.37 13.16 10.99
CA VAL A 22 -7.83 13.37 11.05
C VAL A 22 -8.54 12.54 9.98
N MET A 23 -8.08 12.57 8.73
CA MET A 23 -8.68 11.78 7.65
C MET A 23 -8.60 10.28 7.94
N LEU A 24 -7.47 9.81 8.48
CA LEU A 24 -7.30 8.42 8.89
C LEU A 24 -8.24 8.07 10.04
N ALA A 25 -8.39 8.94 11.03
CA ALA A 25 -9.36 8.74 12.12
C ALA A 25 -10.80 8.66 11.57
N LEU A 26 -11.17 9.55 10.64
CA LEU A 26 -12.49 9.51 10.01
C LEU A 26 -12.71 8.20 9.23
N ASP A 27 -11.76 7.76 8.42
CA ASP A 27 -11.84 6.50 7.67
C ASP A 27 -12.05 5.30 8.60
N LEU A 28 -11.28 5.22 9.69
CA LEU A 28 -11.33 4.11 10.63
C LEU A 28 -12.56 4.12 11.55
N PHE A 29 -12.94 5.29 12.08
CA PHE A 29 -14.02 5.40 13.08
C PHE A 29 -15.39 5.69 12.48
N VAL A 30 -15.48 6.45 11.39
CA VAL A 30 -16.76 6.86 10.78
C VAL A 30 -17.15 5.90 9.66
N PHE A 31 -16.23 5.60 8.74
CA PHE A 31 -16.47 4.67 7.63
C PHE A 31 -16.24 3.20 8.03
N GLY A 32 -15.78 2.96 9.27
CA GLY A 32 -15.74 1.69 9.99
C GLY A 32 -17.12 1.01 10.24
N GLY A 33 -18.21 1.60 9.77
CA GLY A 33 -19.59 1.09 9.89
C GLY A 33 -19.87 -0.26 9.21
N ASN A 34 -20.67 -1.09 9.88
CA ASN A 34 -20.80 -2.54 9.83
C ASN A 34 -21.51 -3.18 8.61
N LYS A 35 -21.15 -2.86 7.36
CA LYS A 35 -21.70 -3.59 6.19
C LYS A 35 -20.57 -4.14 5.33
N ALA A 36 -20.18 -5.38 5.63
CA ALA A 36 -19.35 -6.20 4.75
C ALA A 36 -20.16 -6.56 3.49
N HIS A 37 -20.28 -5.59 2.56
CA HIS A 37 -20.78 -5.90 1.24
C HIS A 37 -19.68 -6.64 0.50
N LYS A 38 -19.93 -7.89 0.11
CA LYS A 38 -19.01 -8.65 -0.73
C LYS A 38 -19.01 -8.01 -2.12
N VAL A 39 -18.06 -7.13 -2.38
CA VAL A 39 -17.81 -6.60 -3.72
C VAL A 39 -17.31 -7.78 -4.57
N SER A 40 -18.03 -8.08 -5.66
CA SER A 40 -17.60 -9.14 -6.57
C SER A 40 -16.35 -8.73 -7.34
N VAL A 41 -15.54 -9.69 -7.80
CA VAL A 41 -14.33 -9.39 -8.61
C VAL A 41 -14.70 -8.57 -9.86
N LYS A 42 -15.84 -8.86 -10.49
CA LYS A 42 -16.33 -8.11 -11.66
C LYS A 42 -16.66 -6.66 -11.31
N GLU A 43 -17.36 -6.45 -10.20
CA GLU A 43 -17.70 -5.12 -9.72
C GLU A 43 -16.44 -4.32 -9.35
N ALA A 44 -15.51 -4.92 -8.62
CA ALA A 44 -14.23 -4.30 -8.28
C ALA A 44 -13.40 -3.94 -9.53
N ALA A 45 -13.36 -4.83 -10.53
CA ALA A 45 -12.67 -4.58 -11.79
C ALA A 45 -13.30 -3.41 -12.58
N ILE A 46 -14.64 -3.36 -12.64
CA ILE A 46 -15.36 -2.25 -13.28
C ILE A 46 -15.07 -0.94 -12.56
N TRP A 47 -15.16 -0.91 -11.22
CA TRP A 47 -14.83 0.28 -10.45
C TRP A 47 -13.39 0.72 -10.67
N SER A 48 -12.43 -0.21 -10.65
CA SER A 48 -11.03 0.10 -10.96
C SER A 48 -10.88 0.70 -12.35
N LEU A 49 -11.54 0.12 -13.37
CA LEU A 49 -11.49 0.60 -14.73
C LEU A 49 -12.08 2.01 -14.86
N VAL A 50 -13.21 2.28 -14.20
CA VAL A 50 -13.85 3.60 -14.18
C VAL A 50 -12.90 4.65 -13.59
N TRP A 51 -12.28 4.36 -12.45
CA TRP A 51 -11.33 5.29 -11.81
C TRP A 51 -10.07 5.52 -12.65
N VAL A 52 -9.51 4.46 -13.24
CA VAL A 52 -8.35 4.58 -14.16
C VAL A 52 -8.72 5.40 -15.39
N SER A 53 -9.88 5.13 -16.00
CA SER A 53 -10.35 5.86 -17.17
C SER A 53 -10.57 7.34 -16.85
N LEU A 54 -11.15 7.65 -15.70
CA LEU A 54 -11.36 9.02 -15.26
C LEU A 54 -10.04 9.77 -15.05
N ALA A 55 -9.05 9.12 -14.44
CA ALA A 55 -7.71 9.69 -14.26
C ALA A 55 -7.00 9.95 -15.61
N LEU A 56 -7.13 9.01 -16.56
CA LEU A 56 -6.56 9.16 -17.91
C LEU A 56 -7.26 10.25 -18.71
N LEU A 57 -8.60 10.33 -18.64
CA LEU A 57 -9.38 11.40 -19.25
C LEU A 57 -9.00 12.76 -18.68
N PHE A 58 -8.84 12.85 -17.35
CA PHE A 58 -8.35 14.06 -16.72
C PHE A 58 -6.94 14.43 -17.21
N ASN A 59 -6.02 13.47 -17.29
CA ASN A 59 -4.66 13.71 -17.80
C ASN A 59 -4.67 14.21 -19.26
N GLY A 60 -5.46 13.57 -20.13
CA GLY A 60 -5.62 14.00 -21.51
C GLY A 60 -6.29 15.38 -21.64
N GLY A 61 -7.28 15.66 -20.80
CA GLY A 61 -7.92 16.98 -20.71
C GLY A 61 -6.96 18.06 -20.22
N LEU A 62 -6.16 17.76 -19.20
CA LEU A 62 -5.10 18.64 -18.69
C LEU A 62 -4.07 18.94 -19.78
N TRP A 63 -3.62 17.91 -20.50
CA TRP A 63 -2.70 18.07 -21.63
C TRP A 63 -3.31 18.97 -22.71
N TRP A 64 -4.56 18.73 -23.13
CA TRP A 64 -5.20 19.54 -24.16
C TRP A 64 -5.39 21.01 -23.75
N TYR A 65 -5.77 21.24 -22.50
CA TYR A 65 -5.91 22.58 -21.92
C TYR A 65 -4.57 23.33 -21.85
N LEU A 66 -3.52 22.67 -21.35
CA LEU A 66 -2.19 23.25 -21.24
C LEU A 66 -1.55 23.47 -22.62
N ASN A 67 -1.74 22.56 -23.56
CA ASN A 67 -1.24 22.69 -24.92
C ASN A 67 -1.86 23.93 -25.62
N SER A 68 -3.13 24.21 -25.34
CA SER A 68 -3.85 25.36 -25.91
C SER A 68 -3.49 26.70 -25.24
N THR A 69 -3.05 26.70 -23.98
CA THR A 69 -2.85 27.94 -23.19
C THR A 69 -1.38 28.33 -23.03
N VAL A 70 -0.50 27.35 -22.77
CA VAL A 70 0.89 27.57 -22.33
C VAL A 70 1.91 26.95 -23.29
N GLY A 71 1.45 26.08 -24.21
CA GLY A 71 2.26 25.45 -25.26
C GLY A 71 2.61 23.98 -24.98
N SER A 72 2.94 23.23 -26.04
CA SER A 72 3.08 21.76 -25.99
C SER A 72 4.17 21.29 -25.03
N GLN A 73 5.29 22.00 -24.93
CA GLN A 73 6.43 21.58 -24.10
C GLN A 73 6.05 21.50 -22.61
N ILE A 74 5.31 22.49 -22.11
CA ILE A 74 4.86 22.52 -20.71
C ILE A 74 3.71 21.52 -20.50
N ALA A 75 2.83 21.38 -21.49
CA ALA A 75 1.74 20.41 -21.45
C ALA A 75 2.26 18.96 -21.35
N ASP A 76 3.24 18.60 -22.18
CA ASP A 76 3.88 17.28 -22.18
C ASP A 76 4.53 17.01 -20.84
N GLN A 77 5.31 17.96 -20.31
CA GLN A 77 5.97 17.80 -19.01
C GLN A 77 4.95 17.59 -17.88
N LYS A 78 3.91 18.42 -17.79
CA LYS A 78 2.94 18.34 -16.69
C LYS A 78 2.01 17.14 -16.80
N ALA A 79 1.63 16.75 -18.01
CA ALA A 79 0.86 15.52 -18.23
C ALA A 79 1.69 14.27 -17.88
N LEU A 80 2.99 14.26 -18.19
CA LEU A 80 3.88 13.17 -17.78
C LEU A 80 4.08 13.14 -16.26
N GLU A 81 4.31 14.29 -15.62
CA GLU A 81 4.41 14.38 -14.15
C GLU A 81 3.14 13.84 -13.46
N PHE A 82 1.96 14.24 -13.94
CA PHE A 82 0.69 13.73 -13.41
C PHE A 82 0.54 12.22 -13.64
N PHE A 83 0.78 11.75 -14.86
CA PHE A 83 0.61 10.34 -15.21
C PHE A 83 1.59 9.43 -14.46
N SER A 84 2.86 9.83 -14.38
CA SER A 84 3.88 9.12 -13.61
C SER A 84 3.54 9.11 -12.12
N GLY A 85 3.10 10.24 -11.56
CA GLY A 85 2.63 10.32 -10.18
C GLY A 85 1.47 9.36 -9.91
N TYR A 86 0.44 9.39 -10.77
CA TYR A 86 -0.71 8.49 -10.68
C TYR A 86 -0.30 7.01 -10.74
N LEU A 87 0.58 6.62 -11.66
CA LEU A 87 1.08 5.25 -11.78
C LEU A 87 1.86 4.81 -10.54
N ILE A 88 2.73 5.68 -10.02
CA ILE A 88 3.49 5.40 -8.79
C ILE A 88 2.52 5.18 -7.62
N GLU A 89 1.57 6.08 -7.41
CA GLU A 89 0.58 5.97 -6.33
C GLU A 89 -0.29 4.71 -6.48
N LYS A 90 -0.71 4.37 -7.71
CA LYS A 90 -1.50 3.17 -7.98
C LYS A 90 -0.71 1.89 -7.70
N THR A 91 0.53 1.81 -8.16
CA THR A 91 1.41 0.65 -7.98
C THR A 91 1.71 0.41 -6.50
N LEU A 92 1.98 1.49 -5.77
CA LEU A 92 2.25 1.46 -4.34
C LEU A 92 1.02 0.98 -3.56
N SER A 93 -0.18 1.36 -3.98
CA SER A 93 -1.44 0.87 -3.39
C SER A 93 -1.66 -0.64 -3.62
N ILE A 94 -1.27 -1.17 -4.80
CA ILE A 94 -1.43 -2.59 -5.15
C ILE A 94 -0.50 -3.47 -4.31
N ASP A 95 0.75 -3.04 -4.11
CA ASP A 95 1.72 -3.73 -3.25
C ASP A 95 1.18 -3.95 -1.83
N ASN A 96 0.60 -2.90 -1.26
CA ASN A 96 -0.04 -2.96 0.06
C ASN A 96 -1.19 -3.99 0.12
N VAL A 97 -2.10 -4.02 -0.87
CA VAL A 97 -3.24 -4.96 -0.89
C VAL A 97 -2.76 -6.40 -1.08
N PHE A 98 -1.75 -6.62 -1.92
CA PHE A 98 -1.22 -7.95 -2.19
C PHE A 98 -0.65 -8.62 -0.92
N VAL A 99 0.12 -7.87 -0.12
CA VAL A 99 0.63 -8.37 1.17
C VAL A 99 -0.51 -8.78 2.10
N PHE A 100 -1.60 -8.01 2.17
CA PHE A 100 -2.76 -8.39 2.98
C PHE A 100 -3.46 -9.65 2.46
N LEU A 101 -3.59 -9.82 1.13
CA LEU A 101 -4.14 -11.03 0.54
C LEU A 101 -3.30 -12.27 0.87
N LEU A 102 -1.97 -12.18 0.73
CA LEU A 102 -1.07 -13.27 1.12
C LEU A 102 -1.21 -13.63 2.60
N ILE A 103 -1.27 -12.64 3.49
CA ILE A 103 -1.47 -12.86 4.93
C ILE A 103 -2.83 -13.52 5.18
N PHE A 104 -3.92 -13.02 4.60
CA PHE A 104 -5.25 -13.59 4.81
C PHE A 104 -5.37 -15.03 4.31
N THR A 105 -4.77 -15.33 3.16
CA THR A 105 -4.71 -16.69 2.62
C THR A 105 -3.85 -17.60 3.50
N ALA A 106 -2.66 -17.13 3.92
CA ALA A 106 -1.76 -17.89 4.77
C ALA A 106 -2.34 -18.19 6.15
N PHE A 107 -3.17 -17.31 6.71
CA PHE A 107 -3.83 -17.54 8.01
C PHE A 107 -5.28 -18.01 7.90
N GLN A 108 -5.75 -18.31 6.67
CA GLN A 108 -7.13 -18.68 6.36
C GLN A 108 -8.19 -17.81 7.07
N VAL A 109 -7.98 -16.48 7.08
CA VAL A 109 -8.81 -15.55 7.85
C VAL A 109 -10.24 -15.50 7.27
N PRO A 110 -11.28 -15.85 8.05
CA PRO A 110 -12.67 -15.79 7.59
C PRO A 110 -13.07 -14.38 7.13
N GLN A 111 -13.83 -14.30 6.05
CA GLN A 111 -14.23 -13.04 5.38
C GLN A 111 -14.86 -12.00 6.34
N GLN A 112 -15.59 -12.46 7.35
CA GLN A 112 -16.21 -11.60 8.37
C GLN A 112 -15.19 -10.85 9.25
N PHE A 113 -13.98 -11.39 9.42
CA PHE A 113 -12.93 -10.80 10.23
C PHE A 113 -11.90 -10.02 9.41
N GLN A 114 -11.82 -10.25 8.09
CA GLN A 114 -10.83 -9.61 7.22
C GLN A 114 -10.83 -8.10 7.34
N ARG A 115 -12.00 -7.44 7.36
CA ARG A 115 -12.08 -5.99 7.53
C ARG A 115 -11.49 -5.50 8.84
N ARG A 116 -11.76 -6.20 9.95
CA ARG A 116 -11.23 -5.83 11.28
C ARG A 116 -9.72 -6.04 11.32
N VAL A 117 -9.23 -7.15 10.79
CA VAL A 117 -7.78 -7.43 10.72
C VAL A 117 -7.10 -6.42 9.79
N LEU A 118 -7.73 -6.04 8.68
CA LEU A 118 -7.21 -5.05 7.73
C LEU A 118 -7.04 -3.68 8.40
N ILE A 119 -7.99 -3.24 9.22
CA ILE A 119 -7.88 -1.96 9.95
C ILE A 119 -6.64 -1.95 10.86
N TYR A 120 -6.48 -2.98 11.69
CA TYR A 120 -5.30 -3.08 12.56
C TYR A 120 -4.00 -3.25 11.76
N GLY A 121 -4.06 -3.98 10.65
CA GLY A 121 -2.95 -4.20 9.74
C GLY A 121 -2.49 -2.91 9.05
N VAL A 122 -3.43 -2.09 8.55
CA VAL A 122 -3.13 -0.79 7.92
C VAL A 122 -2.56 0.19 8.93
N LEU A 123 -3.14 0.29 10.12
CA LEU A 123 -2.57 1.10 11.22
C LEU A 123 -1.13 0.70 11.53
N GLY A 124 -0.89 -0.60 11.73
CA GLY A 124 0.44 -1.14 11.98
C GLY A 124 1.40 -0.89 10.82
N ALA A 125 0.95 -1.10 9.57
CA ALA A 125 1.76 -0.89 8.38
C ALA A 125 2.15 0.57 8.20
N ILE A 126 1.27 1.53 8.50
CA ILE A 126 1.57 2.96 8.44
C ILE A 126 2.64 3.33 9.48
N ILE A 127 2.55 2.81 10.70
CA ILE A 127 3.56 3.04 11.75
C ILE A 127 4.90 2.44 11.33
N MET A 128 4.91 1.17 10.90
CA MET A 128 6.12 0.50 10.43
C MET A 128 6.74 1.24 9.24
N ARG A 129 5.91 1.72 8.31
CA ARG A 129 6.37 2.53 7.17
C ARG A 129 6.96 3.85 7.64
N ALA A 130 6.34 4.56 8.57
CA ALA A 130 6.89 5.81 9.11
C ALA A 130 8.26 5.59 9.77
N ILE A 131 8.39 4.54 10.59
CA ILE A 131 9.66 4.18 11.23
C ILE A 131 10.72 3.82 10.17
N MET A 132 10.38 2.95 9.21
CA MET A 132 11.33 2.54 8.17
C MET A 132 11.74 3.69 7.26
N ILE A 133 10.85 4.63 6.93
CA ILE A 133 11.18 5.81 6.13
C ILE A 133 12.12 6.74 6.91
N LEU A 134 11.80 7.05 8.16
CA LEU A 134 12.64 7.94 8.98
C LEU A 134 14.02 7.33 9.26
N ALA A 135 14.05 6.05 9.64
CA ALA A 135 15.30 5.33 9.86
C ALA A 135 16.09 5.17 8.56
N GLY A 136 15.41 4.82 7.46
CA GLY A 136 16.02 4.66 6.13
C GLY A 136 16.59 5.97 5.61
N ALA A 137 15.88 7.09 5.77
CA ALA A 137 16.36 8.42 5.41
C ALA A 137 17.65 8.79 6.16
N TRP A 138 17.69 8.49 7.46
CA TRP A 138 18.90 8.69 8.28
C TRP A 138 20.06 7.82 7.79
N VAL A 139 19.83 6.51 7.56
CA VAL A 139 20.88 5.59 7.06
C VAL A 139 21.41 6.01 5.68
N VAL A 140 20.51 6.38 4.76
CA VAL A 140 20.88 6.79 3.39
C VAL A 140 21.63 8.13 3.39
N SER A 141 21.33 9.03 4.35
CA SER A 141 22.06 10.30 4.46
C SER A 141 23.54 10.12 4.81
N GLU A 142 23.89 9.04 5.52
CA GLU A 142 25.27 8.73 5.92
C GLU A 142 25.94 7.75 4.93
N PHE A 143 25.18 6.83 4.33
CA PHE A 143 25.70 5.74 3.50
C PHE A 143 24.94 5.60 2.18
N SER A 144 25.35 6.33 1.15
CA SER A 144 24.73 6.29 -0.19
C SER A 144 24.82 4.90 -0.86
N TRP A 145 25.82 4.09 -0.52
CA TRP A 145 25.96 2.73 -1.05
C TRP A 145 24.84 1.77 -0.58
N VAL A 146 24.18 2.09 0.53
CA VAL A 146 23.04 1.32 1.06
C VAL A 146 21.90 1.28 0.05
N LEU A 147 21.73 2.32 -0.78
CA LEU A 147 20.70 2.33 -1.81
C LEU A 147 20.88 1.19 -2.83
N TYR A 148 22.11 0.85 -3.20
CA TYR A 148 22.36 -0.28 -4.11
C TYR A 148 21.98 -1.61 -3.45
N VAL A 149 22.29 -1.78 -2.16
CA VAL A 149 21.90 -2.98 -1.40
C VAL A 149 20.39 -3.06 -1.26
N PHE A 150 19.73 -1.95 -0.94
CA PHE A 150 18.28 -1.87 -0.81
C PHE A 150 17.59 -2.16 -2.15
N GLY A 151 18.11 -1.61 -3.25
CA GLY A 151 17.64 -1.91 -4.60
C GLY A 151 17.79 -3.38 -4.98
N ALA A 152 18.95 -3.98 -4.70
CA ALA A 152 19.17 -5.42 -4.91
C ALA A 152 18.24 -6.28 -4.05
N PHE A 153 18.03 -5.90 -2.79
CA PHE A 153 17.09 -6.54 -1.88
C PHE A 153 15.65 -6.48 -2.42
N LEU A 154 15.19 -5.32 -2.89
CA LEU A 154 13.86 -5.14 -3.48
C LEU A 154 13.67 -5.98 -4.75
N LEU A 155 14.70 -6.08 -5.59
CA LEU A 155 14.64 -6.96 -6.77
C LEU A 155 14.51 -8.43 -6.36
N LEU A 156 15.29 -8.88 -5.37
CA LEU A 156 15.22 -10.25 -4.87
C LEU A 156 13.87 -10.58 -4.24
N THR A 157 13.32 -9.69 -3.42
CA THR A 157 12.01 -9.89 -2.79
C THR A 157 10.89 -9.84 -3.83
N GLY A 158 10.92 -8.91 -4.78
CA GLY A 158 9.97 -8.84 -5.89
C GLY A 158 9.97 -10.11 -6.73
N MET A 159 11.15 -10.64 -7.08
CA MET A 159 11.26 -11.92 -7.79
C MET A 159 10.72 -13.10 -6.96
N ARG A 160 10.99 -13.15 -5.65
CA ARG A 160 10.43 -14.17 -4.76
C ARG A 160 8.90 -14.11 -4.69
N MET A 161 8.32 -12.92 -4.66
CA MET A 161 6.87 -12.73 -4.62
C MET A 161 6.23 -13.22 -5.92
N LEU A 162 6.84 -12.94 -7.08
CA LEU A 162 6.40 -13.49 -8.37
C LEU A 162 6.45 -15.03 -8.39
N ALA A 163 7.52 -15.62 -7.86
CA ALA A 163 7.69 -17.07 -7.81
C ALA A 163 6.72 -17.79 -6.84
N MET A 164 6.19 -17.07 -5.84
CA MET A 164 5.21 -17.59 -4.89
C MET A 164 3.75 -17.33 -5.28
N ALA A 165 3.51 -16.56 -6.35
CA ALA A 165 2.15 -16.24 -6.79
C ALA A 165 1.36 -17.47 -7.29
N ASP A 166 2.05 -18.50 -7.79
CA ASP A 166 1.44 -19.74 -8.31
C ASP A 166 1.51 -20.93 -7.33
N GLN A 167 2.02 -20.75 -6.10
CA GLN A 167 2.12 -21.83 -5.12
C GLN A 167 1.01 -21.73 -4.07
N GLU A 168 0.21 -22.79 -3.92
CA GLU A 168 -0.70 -22.91 -2.78
C GLU A 168 0.11 -22.79 -1.48
N PRO A 169 -0.20 -21.82 -0.59
CA PRO A 169 0.62 -21.58 0.58
C PRO A 169 0.52 -22.78 1.53
N ASP A 170 1.62 -23.52 1.67
CA ASP A 170 1.76 -24.56 2.70
C ASP A 170 1.96 -23.88 4.07
N VAL A 171 0.83 -23.55 4.70
CA VAL A 171 0.71 -22.85 5.99
C VAL A 171 1.35 -23.64 7.13
N ALA A 172 1.46 -24.96 7.00
CA ALA A 172 1.89 -25.83 8.09
C ALA A 172 3.40 -25.73 8.42
N ASN A 173 4.23 -25.33 7.45
CA ASN A 173 5.69 -25.34 7.59
C ASN A 173 6.34 -23.95 7.67
N ASN A 174 5.57 -22.86 7.73
CA ASN A 174 6.14 -21.52 7.67
C ASN A 174 6.77 -21.09 9.03
N PRO A 175 8.08 -20.78 9.09
CA PRO A 175 8.76 -20.34 10.31
C PRO A 175 8.17 -19.05 10.90
N VAL A 176 7.56 -18.19 10.07
CA VAL A 176 6.86 -16.98 10.51
C VAL A 176 5.59 -17.34 11.30
N LEU A 177 4.86 -18.39 10.91
CA LEU A 177 3.70 -18.91 11.63
C LEU A 177 4.10 -19.52 12.98
N ARG A 178 5.23 -20.24 13.06
CA ARG A 178 5.77 -20.73 14.33
C ARG A 178 6.17 -19.59 15.27
N PHE A 179 6.77 -18.53 14.74
CA PHE A 179 7.12 -17.35 15.54
C PHE A 179 5.87 -16.61 16.05
N ALA A 180 4.88 -16.44 15.18
CA ALA A 180 3.60 -15.81 15.52
C ALA A 180 2.80 -16.65 16.54
N LYS A 181 2.66 -17.97 16.36
CA LYS A 181 2.03 -18.88 17.33
C LYS A 181 2.76 -18.90 18.69
N ARG A 182 4.07 -18.63 18.70
CA ARG A 182 4.88 -18.60 19.93
C ARG A 182 4.75 -17.29 20.72
N HIS A 183 4.44 -16.18 20.05
CA HIS A 183 4.29 -14.86 20.69
C HIS A 183 2.84 -14.38 20.85
N LEU A 184 1.91 -14.92 20.07
CA LEU A 184 0.49 -14.66 20.18
C LEU A 184 -0.19 -15.96 20.64
N ARG A 185 -1.03 -15.88 21.67
CA ARG A 185 -1.93 -16.98 22.07
C ARG A 185 -2.96 -17.19 20.96
N VAL A 186 -2.56 -17.92 19.92
CA VAL A 186 -3.47 -18.47 18.93
C VAL A 186 -4.23 -19.59 19.64
N ALA A 187 -5.55 -19.50 19.71
CA ALA A 187 -6.35 -20.59 20.22
C ALA A 187 -6.18 -21.78 19.28
N ASP A 188 -5.56 -22.85 19.79
CA ASP A 188 -5.58 -24.17 19.17
C ASP A 188 -6.98 -24.72 19.42
N ASP A 189 -7.90 -24.49 18.48
CA ASP A 189 -9.10 -25.31 18.41
C ASP A 189 -9.14 -26.02 17.06
N GLU A 190 -8.21 -26.98 16.95
CA GLU A 190 -8.37 -28.15 16.11
C GLU A 190 -9.51 -29.00 16.68
N HIS A 191 -10.76 -28.66 16.37
CA HIS A 191 -11.82 -29.65 16.38
C HIS A 191 -11.78 -30.41 15.06
N GLY A 192 -10.89 -31.39 15.05
CA GLY A 192 -10.84 -32.43 14.05
C GLY A 192 -12.12 -33.28 14.04
N GLU A 193 -12.49 -33.63 12.81
CA GLU A 193 -13.16 -34.87 12.42
C GLU A 193 -14.67 -35.03 12.69
N ARG A 194 -15.48 -34.90 11.64
CA ARG A 194 -15.85 -36.05 10.79
C ARG A 194 -16.69 -35.62 9.59
N PHE A 195 -16.37 -36.22 8.45
CA PHE A 195 -17.25 -36.37 7.29
C PHE A 195 -18.52 -37.13 7.72
N VAL A 196 -19.68 -36.46 7.75
CA VAL A 196 -20.94 -36.69 6.99
C VAL A 196 -21.80 -35.43 7.16
#